data_AF-F3FJ83-F1
#
_entry.id   AF-F3FJ83-F1
#
_cell.length_a   1.000
_cell.length_b   1.000
_cell.length_c   1.000
_cell.angle_alpha   90.00
_cell.angle_beta   90.00
_cell.angle_gamma   90.00
#
_symmetry.space_group_name_H-M   'P 1'
#
loop_
_entity.id
_entity.type
_entity.pdbx_description
1 polymer ?
#
loop_
_entity_poly.entity_id
_entity_poly.type
_entity_poly.pdbx_seq_one_letter_code
_entity_poly.pdbx_strand_id
1 'polypeptide(L)' 'MKHDPQFRALTPKWHQGYRFQYEPAQKAHVVLYPEGMIKLNESAALIGGLIDGKRSIAAV' A
#
# COMPACT_ATOMS: atom_id res chain seq x y z
N MET A 1 17.88 6.93 -7.46
CA MET A 1 16.44 7.12 -7.15
C MET A 1 16.04 6.62 -5.76
N LYS A 2 16.15 5.32 -5.41
CA LYS A 2 15.72 4.83 -4.07
C LYS A 2 16.58 5.30 -2.89
N HIS A 3 17.83 5.67 -3.13
CA HIS A 3 18.74 6.23 -2.13
C HIS A 3 18.71 7.76 -2.04
N ASP A 4 17.84 8.41 -2.82
CA ASP A 4 17.65 9.85 -2.75
C ASP A 4 16.95 10.21 -1.42
N PRO A 5 17.53 11.08 -0.58
CA PRO A 5 16.88 11.55 0.64
C PRO A 5 15.48 12.13 0.41
N GLN A 6 15.25 12.79 -0.73
CA GLN A 6 13.92 13.34 -1.05
C GLN A 6 12.91 12.23 -1.31
N PHE A 7 13.32 11.14 -1.97
CA PHE A 7 12.44 9.98 -2.18
C PHE A 7 12.02 9.37 -0.84
N ARG A 8 12.95 9.23 0.10
CA ARG A 8 12.66 8.67 1.44
C ARG A 8 11.71 9.53 2.27
N ALA A 9 11.62 10.83 1.98
CA ALA A 9 10.72 11.77 2.64
C ALA A 9 9.30 11.79 2.06
N LEU A 10 9.06 11.18 0.89
CA LEU A 10 7.72 11.14 0.27
C LEU A 10 6.72 10.41 1.16
N THR A 11 5.48 10.90 1.18
CA THR A 11 4.37 10.31 1.94
C THR A 11 3.45 9.54 1.00
N PRO A 12 3.52 8.19 0.95
CA PRO A 12 2.63 7.41 0.12
C PRO A 12 1.17 7.51 0.57
N LYS A 13 0.27 7.50 -0.42
CA LYS A 13 -1.17 7.38 -0.24
C LYS A 13 -1.73 6.50 -1.34
N TRP A 14 -2.84 5.81 -1.06
CA TRP A 14 -3.58 5.11 -2.10
C TRP A 14 -4.09 6.11 -3.14
N HIS A 15 -4.03 5.73 -4.40
CA HIS A 15 -4.60 6.53 -5.48
C HIS A 15 -6.13 6.59 -5.32
N GLN A 16 -6.76 7.65 -5.83
CA GLN A 16 -8.22 7.72 -5.88
C GLN A 16 -8.79 6.51 -6.64
N GLY A 17 -9.83 5.89 -6.09
CA GLY A 17 -10.45 4.68 -6.64
C GLY A 17 -9.76 3.37 -6.23
N TYR A 18 -8.61 3.43 -5.55
CA TYR A 18 -7.93 2.25 -5.02
C TYR A 18 -8.37 2.02 -3.59
N ARG A 19 -8.65 0.76 -3.24
CA ARG A 19 -9.09 0.37 -1.91
C ARG A 19 -8.26 -0.80 -1.39
N PHE A 20 -7.51 -0.55 -0.33
CA PHE A 20 -6.87 -1.60 0.46
C PHE A 20 -7.88 -2.18 1.45
N GLN A 21 -8.07 -3.49 1.44
CA GLN A 21 -8.96 -4.18 2.36
C GLN A 21 -8.50 -5.61 2.61
N TYR A 22 -8.98 -6.21 3.70
CA TYR A 22 -8.90 -7.65 3.89
C TYR A 22 -10.06 -8.33 3.16
N GLU A 23 -9.77 -9.39 2.41
CA GLU A 23 -10.78 -10.18 1.70
C GLU A 23 -10.93 -11.58 2.34
N PRO A 24 -11.99 -11.82 3.14
CA PRO A 24 -12.17 -13.07 3.86
C PRO A 24 -12.21 -14.31 2.97
N ALA A 25 -12.81 -14.22 1.78
CA ALA A 25 -12.91 -15.34 0.85
C ALA A 25 -11.53 -15.85 0.38
N GLN A 26 -10.54 -14.96 0.33
CA GLN A 26 -9.18 -15.28 -0.09
C GLN A 26 -8.18 -15.41 1.07
N LYS A 27 -8.64 -15.09 2.28
CA LYS A 27 -7.83 -15.03 3.51
C LYS A 27 -6.57 -14.18 3.33
N ALA A 28 -6.70 -13.04 2.65
CA ALA A 28 -5.57 -12.18 2.31
C ALA A 28 -5.98 -10.71 2.20
N HIS A 29 -4.99 -9.81 2.33
CA HIS A 29 -5.18 -8.41 1.95
C HIS A 29 -5.13 -8.25 0.44
N VAL A 30 -5.99 -7.38 -0.07
CA VAL A 30 -6.12 -7.08 -1.48
C VAL A 30 -6.14 -5.58 -1.70
N VAL A 31 -5.75 -5.17 -2.90
CA VAL A 31 -6.02 -3.83 -3.42
C VAL A 31 -7.02 -3.96 -4.55
N LEU A 32 -8.20 -3.37 -4.38
CA LEU A 32 -9.18 -3.20 -5.44
C LEU A 32 -8.88 -1.91 -6.19
N TYR A 33 -9.03 -1.92 -7.50
CA TYR A 33 -8.90 -0.77 -8.40
C TYR A 33 -9.83 -0.96 -9.61
N PRO A 34 -10.07 0.06 -10.45
CA PRO A 34 -11.16 0.01 -11.44
C PRO A 34 -11.11 -1.19 -12.40
N GLU A 35 -9.91 -1.61 -12.79
CA GLU A 35 -9.71 -2.71 -13.73
C GLU A 35 -9.55 -4.08 -13.06
N GLY A 36 -9.53 -4.17 -11.73
CA GLY A 36 -9.47 -5.46 -11.05
C GLY A 36 -9.00 -5.44 -9.59
N MET A 37 -8.29 -6.50 -9.22
CA MET A 37 -7.88 -6.78 -7.86
C MET A 37 -6.49 -7.41 -7.85
N ILE A 38 -5.63 -6.93 -6.97
CA ILE A 38 -4.34 -7.55 -6.67
C ILE A 38 -4.41 -8.18 -5.28
N LYS A 39 -4.10 -9.47 -5.18
CA LYS A 39 -3.84 -10.14 -3.90
C LYS A 39 -2.39 -9.89 -3.48
N LEU A 40 -2.20 -9.41 -2.26
CA LEU A 40 -0.88 -9.13 -1.72
C LEU A 40 -0.30 -10.36 -1.03
N ASN A 41 1.02 -10.50 -1.07
CA ASN A 41 1.73 -11.38 -0.15
C ASN A 41 1.74 -10.75 1.26
N GLU A 42 2.19 -11.51 2.25
CA GLU A 42 2.17 -11.08 3.65
C GLU A 42 2.96 -9.79 3.88
N SER A 43 4.20 -9.71 3.38
CA SER A 43 5.05 -8.52 3.56
C SER A 43 4.45 -7.27 2.91
N ALA A 44 3.90 -7.38 1.70
CA ALA A 44 3.24 -6.26 1.03
C ALA A 44 1.94 -5.85 1.74
N ALA A 45 1.22 -6.79 2.35
CA ALA A 45 0.04 -6.49 3.15
C ALA A 45 0.39 -5.69 4.41
N LEU A 46 1.47 -6.07 5.11
CA LEU A 46 1.96 -5.34 6.29
C LEU A 46 2.35 -3.90 5.94
N ILE A 47 3.13 -3.72 4.86
CA ILE A 47 3.50 -2.39 4.33
C ILE A 47 2.24 -1.62 3.94
N GLY A 48 1.31 -2.25 3.22
CA GLY A 48 0.07 -1.62 2.76
C GLY A 48 -0.81 -1.08 3.89
N GLY A 49 -0.86 -1.79 5.02
CA GLY A 49 -1.59 -1.35 6.23
C GLY A 49 -1.02 -0.10 6.90
N LEU A 50 0.23 0.27 6.61
CA LEU A 50 0.87 1.47 7.13
C LEU A 50 0.67 2.70 6.21
N ILE A 51 0.18 2.50 4.98
CA ILE A 51 -0.06 3.57 4.01
C ILE A 51 -1.38 4.27 4.34
N ASP A 52 -1.26 5.40 5.04
CA ASP A 52 -2.38 6.22 5.53
C ASP A 52 -2.30 7.68 5.08
N GLY A 53 -1.34 8.04 4.23
CA GLY A 53 -1.09 9.41 3.81
C GLY A 53 -0.43 10.28 4.86
N LYS A 54 0.15 9.70 5.93
CA LYS A 54 0.84 10.44 7.01
C LYS A 54 2.29 9.99 7.19
N ARG A 55 2.60 8.70 7.02
CA ARG A 55 3.96 8.16 7.15
C ARG A 55 4.77 8.40 5.88
N SER A 56 6.05 8.74 6.03
CA SER A 56 6.97 8.79 4.90
C SER A 56 7.46 7.39 4.51
N ILE A 57 8.07 7.25 3.32
CA ILE A 57 8.68 5.99 2.87
C ILE A 57 9.72 5.47 3.88
N ALA A 58 10.43 6.35 4.59
CA ALA A 58 11.39 5.93 5.61
C ALA A 58 10.75 5.41 6.91
N ALA A 59 9.46 5.70 7.14
CA ALA A 59 8.72 5.36 8.36
C ALA A 59 7.72 4.21 8.17
N VAL A 60 7.64 3.65 6.96
CA VAL A 60 6.91 2.43 6.62
C VAL A 60 7.91 1.27 6.56
#